data_AF-A0A2E4YY40-F1
#
_entry.id   AF-A0A2E4YY40-F1
#
_cell.length_a   1.000
_cell.length_b   1.000
_cell.length_c   1.000
_cell.angle_alpha   90.00
_cell.angle_beta   90.00
_cell.angle_gamma   90.00
#
_symmetry.space_group_name_H-M   'P 1'
#
loop_
_entity.id
_entity.type
_entity.pdbx_description
1 polymer ?
#
loop_
_entity_poly.entity_id
_entity_poly.type
_entity_poly.pdbx_seq_one_letter_code
_entity_poly.pdbx_strand_id
1 'polypeptide(L)'
;MAEEYRSAPNADVGGQPSDDEGRVHVDRRQFMRYGMTASTAVFAASLGAVGYATILMPGGGGGAGDLAVKYWVPKGQEDSAWYAASHNQVMKVSELKDEANKTTTKMSGAAGVWNGLPVIVVHIPDSLNAGTPLGDNKPRTQLMEGVDATGKIVGHAADYEGDPAIPHDDIAVIFGRCPHLCCIPGWQLVSNNFTADNWTAGGTDSGGSKLFCICHSSRFDPTAVEVNQTSKGIQYIGIRKAGGPAPVGPALIPFDIEGDTIVGRTDYLEWYTYCD
;
A
#
# COMPACT_ATOMS: atom_id res chain seq x y z
N MET A 1 -14.66 33.01 -32.07
CA MET A 1 -15.48 32.00 -32.77
C MET A 1 -14.79 31.69 -34.10
N ALA A 2 -14.81 30.42 -34.51
CA ALA A 2 -14.08 29.73 -35.60
C ALA A 2 -12.72 29.13 -35.15
N GLU A 3 -12.58 27.81 -34.88
CA GLU A 3 -12.53 26.64 -35.81
C GLU A 3 -11.40 26.79 -36.85
N GLU A 4 -10.54 25.83 -37.18
CA GLU A 4 -10.39 24.39 -36.94
C GLU A 4 -8.95 24.03 -37.40
N TYR A 5 -8.20 23.21 -36.66
CA TYR A 5 -6.83 22.83 -37.04
C TYR A 5 -6.87 21.54 -37.88
N ARG A 6 -6.62 21.65 -39.20
CA ARG A 6 -6.43 20.50 -40.11
C ARG A 6 -4.97 20.04 -40.10
N SER A 7 -4.79 18.73 -39.93
CA SER A 7 -3.51 18.01 -40.01
C SER A 7 -2.82 18.11 -41.37
N ALA A 8 -1.48 18.11 -41.36
CA ALA A 8 -0.62 18.05 -42.54
C ALA A 8 0.17 16.72 -42.62
N PRO A 9 0.67 16.33 -43.81
CA PRO A 9 0.68 14.94 -44.29
C PRO A 9 2.02 14.19 -44.15
N ASN A 10 1.97 12.87 -44.35
CA ASN A 10 3.14 12.00 -44.56
C ASN A 10 3.80 12.28 -45.91
N ALA A 11 5.13 12.19 -45.95
CA ALA A 11 5.91 12.04 -47.17
C ALA A 11 6.96 10.94 -46.97
N ASP A 12 7.03 10.04 -47.95
CA ASP A 12 8.05 9.00 -48.10
C ASP A 12 8.50 9.05 -49.57
N VAL A 13 9.80 9.28 -49.84
CA VAL A 13 10.52 8.87 -51.08
C VAL A 13 12.02 8.84 -50.76
N GLY A 14 12.70 7.75 -51.17
CA GLY A 14 14.04 7.36 -50.73
C GLY A 14 15.26 7.91 -51.50
N GLY A 15 16.43 7.50 -51.00
CA GLY A 15 17.77 7.65 -51.60
C GLY A 15 18.85 6.99 -50.70
N GLN A 16 19.55 5.97 -51.20
CA GLN A 16 20.67 5.24 -50.54
C GLN A 16 22.04 5.95 -50.78
N PRO A 17 23.18 5.43 -50.27
CA PRO A 17 23.58 5.18 -48.88
C PRO A 17 24.91 5.90 -48.54
N SER A 18 25.14 6.27 -47.29
CA SER A 18 26.48 6.68 -46.83
C SER A 18 26.72 6.12 -45.44
N ASP A 19 27.76 5.30 -45.33
CA ASP A 19 28.30 4.77 -44.08
C ASP A 19 28.74 5.92 -43.16
N ASP A 20 28.14 6.01 -41.98
CA ASP A 20 28.77 6.64 -40.82
C ASP A 20 28.33 5.90 -39.55
N GLU A 21 29.34 5.56 -38.74
CA GLU A 21 29.25 4.67 -37.60
C GLU A 21 28.53 5.33 -36.40
N GLY A 22 27.76 4.53 -35.65
CA GLY A 22 27.65 4.75 -34.21
C GLY A 22 26.56 5.69 -33.67
N ARG A 23 25.39 5.85 -34.32
CA ARG A 23 24.19 6.39 -33.65
C ARG A 23 23.02 5.43 -33.78
N VAL A 24 22.70 4.73 -32.70
CA VAL A 24 21.46 3.94 -32.58
C VAL A 24 20.30 4.93 -32.56
N HIS A 25 19.73 5.22 -33.73
CA HIS A 25 18.50 5.97 -33.85
C HIS A 25 17.35 5.04 -33.43
N VAL A 26 16.94 5.11 -32.16
CA VAL A 26 15.73 4.43 -31.71
C VAL A 26 14.53 5.21 -32.24
N ASP A 27 13.86 4.66 -33.26
CA ASP A 27 12.61 5.23 -33.77
C ASP A 27 11.57 5.21 -32.63
N ARG A 28 10.87 6.33 -32.43
CA ARG A 28 9.82 6.48 -31.41
C ARG A 28 8.75 5.39 -31.52
N ARG A 29 8.48 4.89 -32.73
CA ARG A 29 7.59 3.72 -32.94
C ARG A 29 8.25 2.39 -32.59
N GLN A 30 9.56 2.24 -32.77
CA GLN A 30 10.32 1.08 -32.29
C GLN A 30 10.42 1.07 -30.76
N PHE A 31 10.67 2.21 -30.11
CA PHE A 31 10.63 2.32 -28.65
C PHE A 31 9.25 1.96 -28.10
N MET A 32 8.17 2.42 -28.73
CA MET A 32 6.81 2.05 -28.32
C MET A 32 6.51 0.57 -28.61
N ARG A 33 6.98 -0.01 -29.72
CA ARG A 33 6.77 -1.44 -30.03
C ARG A 33 7.56 -2.37 -29.11
N TYR A 34 8.82 -2.08 -28.84
CA TYR A 34 9.66 -2.88 -27.95
C TYR A 34 9.36 -2.60 -26.46
N GLY A 35 9.05 -1.35 -26.11
CA GLY A 35 8.60 -0.96 -24.78
C GLY A 35 7.24 -1.56 -24.43
N MET A 36 6.29 -1.58 -25.36
CA MET A 36 4.99 -2.22 -25.11
C MET A 36 5.07 -3.74 -25.14
N THR A 37 5.91 -4.39 -25.94
CA THR A 37 5.99 -5.88 -25.89
C THR A 37 6.72 -6.41 -24.67
N ALA A 38 7.77 -5.73 -24.19
CA ALA A 38 8.43 -6.10 -22.93
C ALA A 38 7.57 -5.81 -21.70
N SER A 39 6.78 -4.73 -21.73
CA SER A 39 5.83 -4.43 -20.65
C SER A 39 4.62 -5.37 -20.69
N THR A 40 4.05 -5.63 -21.86
CA THR A 40 2.83 -6.45 -21.97
C THR A 40 3.08 -7.92 -21.65
N ALA A 41 4.30 -8.46 -21.83
CA ALA A 41 4.59 -9.83 -21.42
C ALA A 41 4.58 -10.00 -19.88
N VAL A 42 4.98 -8.97 -19.13
CA VAL A 42 4.94 -8.97 -17.65
C VAL A 42 3.56 -8.51 -17.13
N PHE A 43 2.87 -7.63 -17.84
CA PHE A 43 1.52 -7.16 -17.49
C PHE A 43 0.38 -8.12 -17.88
N ALA A 44 0.53 -8.94 -18.92
CA ALA A 44 -0.51 -9.88 -19.36
C ALA A 44 -0.61 -11.14 -18.48
N ALA A 45 0.46 -11.50 -17.76
CA ALA A 45 0.39 -12.56 -16.76
C ALA A 45 -0.25 -12.10 -15.44
N SER A 46 -0.35 -10.78 -15.18
CA SER A 46 -0.80 -10.20 -13.91
C SER A 46 -2.17 -9.53 -13.94
N LEU A 47 -2.82 -9.41 -15.10
CA LEU A 47 -4.13 -8.75 -15.26
C LEU A 47 -5.25 -9.67 -15.77
N GLY A 48 -5.13 -10.98 -15.52
CA GLY A 48 -6.20 -11.95 -15.76
C GLY A 48 -7.31 -11.82 -14.72
N ALA A 49 -8.31 -10.99 -15.02
CA ALA A 49 -9.61 -10.88 -14.34
C ALA A 49 -9.57 -10.35 -12.89
N VAL A 50 -9.38 -9.03 -12.73
CA VAL A 50 -9.84 -8.30 -11.54
C VAL A 50 -11.35 -8.08 -11.68
N GLY A 51 -12.10 -9.17 -11.61
CA GLY A 51 -13.54 -9.17 -11.35
C GLY A 51 -13.78 -9.25 -9.86
N TYR A 52 -13.33 -8.26 -9.08
CA TYR A 52 -13.68 -8.14 -7.67
C TYR A 52 -14.97 -7.32 -7.53
N ALA A 53 -16.03 -7.79 -8.19
CA ALA A 53 -17.37 -7.41 -7.80
C ALA A 53 -17.68 -8.10 -6.47
N THR A 54 -18.03 -7.29 -5.47
CA THR A 54 -18.80 -7.67 -4.28
C THR A 54 -18.24 -8.82 -3.45
N ILE A 55 -17.22 -8.55 -2.61
CA ILE A 55 -17.34 -9.10 -1.25
C ILE A 55 -18.40 -8.22 -0.58
N LEU A 56 -19.63 -8.70 -0.68
CA LEU A 56 -20.74 -8.30 0.16
C LEU A 56 -20.20 -8.15 1.59
N MET A 57 -20.51 -7.04 2.25
CA MET A 57 -20.46 -6.97 3.71
C MET A 57 -21.06 -8.29 4.22
N PRO A 58 -20.33 -9.11 5.01
CA PRO A 58 -20.92 -10.30 5.57
C PRO A 58 -22.15 -9.85 6.36
N GLY A 59 -23.31 -10.38 6.00
CA GLY A 59 -24.51 -10.24 6.80
C GLY A 59 -24.16 -10.63 8.24
N GLY A 60 -24.58 -9.79 9.18
CA GLY A 60 -24.28 -9.98 10.60
C GLY A 60 -24.54 -11.42 11.06
N GLY A 61 -23.54 -12.02 11.69
CA GLY A 61 -23.65 -13.39 12.19
C GLY A 61 -22.31 -14.09 12.42
N GLY A 62 -21.34 -13.45 13.06
CA GLY A 62 -20.15 -14.10 13.60
C GLY A 62 -19.91 -13.60 15.02
N GLY A 63 -19.94 -14.50 16.01
CA GLY A 63 -19.60 -14.14 17.39
C GLY A 63 -18.15 -13.64 17.50
N ALA A 64 -17.79 -13.03 18.62
CA ALA A 64 -16.48 -12.38 18.85
C ALA A 64 -15.24 -13.22 18.47
N GLY A 65 -15.34 -14.55 18.39
CA GLY A 65 -14.26 -15.43 17.89
C GLY A 65 -14.06 -15.43 16.35
N ASP A 66 -14.91 -14.77 15.57
CA ASP A 66 -14.83 -14.69 14.09
C ASP A 66 -14.17 -13.38 13.58
N LEU A 67 -13.70 -12.54 14.50
CA LEU A 67 -13.02 -11.28 14.19
C LEU A 67 -11.49 -11.40 14.13
N ALA A 68 -10.96 -12.62 14.22
CA ALA A 68 -9.53 -12.86 14.03
C ALA A 68 -9.12 -12.55 12.58
N VAL A 69 -8.01 -11.82 12.43
CA VAL A 69 -7.41 -11.58 11.11
C VAL A 69 -6.87 -12.90 10.58
N LYS A 70 -7.21 -13.25 9.34
CA LYS A 70 -6.70 -14.44 8.65
C LYS A 70 -5.77 -14.04 7.53
N TYR A 71 -4.68 -14.77 7.32
CA TYR A 71 -3.80 -14.54 6.17
C TYR A 71 -4.54 -14.74 4.86
N TRP A 72 -4.28 -13.84 3.91
CA TRP A 72 -4.83 -13.91 2.58
C TRP A 72 -3.72 -13.78 1.55
N VAL A 73 -3.45 -14.85 0.82
CA VAL A 73 -2.38 -14.88 -0.18
C VAL A 73 -2.98 -14.38 -1.49
N PRO A 74 -2.52 -13.22 -2.01
CA PRO A 74 -3.01 -12.74 -3.29
C PRO A 74 -2.67 -13.75 -4.40
N LYS A 75 -3.60 -13.93 -5.33
CA LYS A 75 -3.38 -14.80 -6.48
C LYS A 75 -2.12 -14.37 -7.26
N GLY A 76 -1.27 -15.32 -7.61
CA GLY A 76 0.02 -15.06 -8.27
C GLY A 76 1.15 -14.66 -7.31
N GLN A 77 0.94 -14.76 -6.00
CA GLN A 77 1.96 -14.55 -4.95
C GLN A 77 2.20 -15.81 -4.11
N GLU A 78 1.69 -16.96 -4.54
CA GLU A 78 1.78 -18.23 -3.83
C GLU A 78 3.24 -18.70 -3.68
N ASP A 79 4.14 -18.28 -4.57
CA ASP A 79 5.55 -18.64 -4.54
C ASP A 79 6.47 -17.55 -3.94
N SER A 80 5.93 -16.36 -3.67
CA SER A 80 6.71 -15.18 -3.26
C SER A 80 6.34 -14.63 -1.89
N ALA A 81 5.08 -14.78 -1.46
CA ALA A 81 4.66 -14.35 -0.14
C ALA A 81 5.25 -15.28 0.94
N TRP A 82 5.94 -14.71 1.94
CA TRP A 82 6.53 -15.50 3.03
C TRP A 82 5.50 -16.30 3.83
N TYR A 83 4.24 -15.85 3.82
CA TYR A 83 3.08 -16.47 4.49
C TYR A 83 2.22 -17.32 3.54
N ALA A 84 2.72 -17.69 2.35
CA ALA A 84 1.94 -18.43 1.35
C ALA A 84 1.32 -19.73 1.89
N ALA A 85 2.06 -20.47 2.72
CA ALA A 85 1.58 -21.71 3.34
C ALA A 85 0.48 -21.50 4.39
N SER A 86 0.31 -20.28 4.88
CA SER A 86 -0.62 -19.93 5.96
C SER A 86 -1.97 -19.41 5.44
N HIS A 87 -2.29 -19.59 4.16
CA HIS A 87 -3.54 -19.09 3.59
C HIS A 87 -4.79 -19.52 4.39
N ASN A 88 -5.65 -18.55 4.73
CA ASN A 88 -6.84 -18.69 5.58
C ASN A 88 -6.59 -19.15 7.03
N GLN A 89 -5.32 -19.26 7.44
CA GLN A 89 -4.97 -19.46 8.86
C GLN A 89 -5.04 -18.14 9.61
N VAL A 90 -5.30 -18.23 10.92
CA VAL A 90 -5.27 -17.08 11.82
C VAL A 90 -3.87 -16.47 11.83
N MET A 91 -3.81 -15.15 11.66
CA MET A 91 -2.57 -14.38 11.69
C MET A 91 -2.09 -14.18 13.11
N LYS A 92 -0.80 -14.42 13.34
CA LYS A 92 -0.18 -14.32 14.66
C LYS A 92 0.87 -13.23 14.72
N VAL A 93 0.97 -12.59 15.88
CA VAL A 93 1.99 -11.57 16.16
C VAL A 93 3.39 -12.17 16.12
N SER A 94 3.57 -13.36 16.71
CA SER A 94 4.85 -14.07 16.73
C SER A 94 5.41 -14.36 15.34
N GLU A 95 4.56 -14.79 14.39
CA GLU A 95 4.96 -15.10 13.02
C GLU A 95 5.42 -13.86 12.25
N LEU A 96 4.71 -12.74 12.41
CA LEU A 96 5.12 -11.45 11.85
C LEU A 96 6.47 -11.00 12.44
N LYS A 97 6.64 -11.12 13.76
CA LYS A 97 7.89 -10.78 14.45
C LYS A 97 9.06 -11.66 13.99
N ASP A 98 8.83 -12.96 13.82
CA ASP A 98 9.84 -13.90 13.32
C ASP A 98 10.26 -13.57 11.88
N GLU A 99 9.31 -13.16 11.04
CA GLU A 99 9.63 -12.67 9.70
C GLU A 99 10.42 -11.35 9.76
N ALA A 100 9.99 -10.41 10.60
CA ALA A 100 10.65 -9.13 10.79
C ALA A 100 12.11 -9.29 11.25
N ASN A 101 12.41 -10.32 12.05
CA ASN A 101 13.77 -10.60 12.49
C ASN A 101 14.75 -10.89 11.34
N LYS A 102 14.26 -11.28 10.17
CA LYS A 102 15.05 -11.55 8.96
C LYS A 102 15.43 -10.28 8.19
N THR A 103 14.81 -9.14 8.50
CA THR A 103 15.01 -7.88 7.80
C THR A 103 15.96 -6.94 8.58
N THR A 104 16.51 -5.97 7.87
CA THR A 104 17.36 -4.88 8.37
C THR A 104 16.52 -3.91 9.19
N THR A 105 15.34 -3.58 8.68
CA THR A 105 14.40 -2.64 9.32
C THR A 105 13.67 -3.22 10.52
N LYS A 106 13.69 -4.55 10.71
CA LYS A 106 12.86 -5.25 11.71
C LYS A 106 11.36 -4.99 11.51
N MET A 107 10.97 -4.74 10.26
CA MET A 107 9.58 -4.71 9.84
C MET A 107 9.25 -5.93 8.97
N SER A 108 8.00 -6.33 9.02
CA SER A 108 7.39 -7.31 8.13
C SER A 108 5.92 -6.96 7.95
N GLY A 109 5.28 -7.56 6.96
CA GLY A 109 3.86 -7.37 6.77
C GLY A 109 3.25 -8.48 5.93
N ALA A 110 1.94 -8.63 6.05
CA ALA A 110 1.16 -9.63 5.34
C ALA A 110 -0.22 -9.09 4.98
N ALA A 111 -0.75 -9.55 3.85
CA ALA A 111 -2.14 -9.32 3.51
C ALA A 111 -3.04 -10.29 4.28
N GLY A 112 -4.23 -9.82 4.63
CA GLY A 112 -5.21 -10.59 5.37
C GLY A 112 -6.65 -10.23 5.01
N VAL A 113 -7.57 -10.95 5.63
CA VAL A 113 -8.99 -10.65 5.62
C VAL A 113 -9.48 -10.58 7.07
N TRP A 114 -10.28 -9.56 7.34
CA TRP A 114 -10.95 -9.34 8.62
C TRP A 114 -12.39 -8.92 8.34
N ASN A 115 -13.37 -9.62 8.91
CA ASN A 115 -14.80 -9.33 8.70
C ASN A 115 -15.19 -9.15 7.21
N GLY A 116 -14.58 -9.96 6.32
CA GLY A 116 -14.75 -9.86 4.86
C GLY A 116 -14.02 -8.69 4.19
N LEU A 117 -13.42 -7.77 4.94
CA LEU A 117 -12.65 -6.65 4.43
C LEU A 117 -11.17 -7.05 4.22
N PRO A 118 -10.53 -6.60 3.13
CA PRO A 118 -9.10 -6.79 2.98
C PRO A 118 -8.36 -5.93 4.00
N VAL A 119 -7.33 -6.48 4.60
CA VAL A 119 -6.46 -5.79 5.55
C VAL A 119 -5.00 -6.05 5.21
N ILE A 120 -4.14 -5.17 5.69
CA ILE A 120 -2.69 -5.37 5.69
C ILE A 120 -2.23 -5.17 7.11
N VAL A 121 -1.53 -6.17 7.64
CA VAL A 121 -0.94 -6.09 8.97
C VAL A 121 0.54 -5.91 8.82
N VAL A 122 1.10 -4.96 9.56
CA VAL A 122 2.53 -4.65 9.54
C VAL A 122 3.06 -4.72 10.96
N HIS A 123 4.17 -5.44 11.16
CA HIS A 123 4.97 -5.35 12.37
C HIS A 123 5.89 -4.14 12.28
N ILE A 124 5.76 -3.22 13.22
CA ILE A 124 6.57 -2.01 13.37
C ILE A 124 7.32 -2.13 14.70
N PRO A 125 8.66 -2.13 14.73
CA PRO A 125 9.45 -2.42 15.93
C PRO A 125 9.52 -1.21 16.87
N ASP A 126 8.36 -0.73 17.33
CA ASP A 126 8.20 0.42 18.22
C ASP A 126 8.92 0.19 19.54
N SER A 127 8.70 -0.95 20.17
CA SER A 127 9.33 -1.34 21.43
C SER A 127 10.85 -1.35 21.35
N LEU A 128 11.42 -1.73 20.21
CA LEU A 128 12.87 -1.78 19.98
C LEU A 128 13.46 -0.37 19.78
N ASN A 129 12.76 0.50 19.07
CA ASN A 129 13.26 1.82 18.67
C ASN A 129 12.73 2.97 19.56
N ALA A 130 11.90 2.66 20.56
CA ALA A 130 11.38 3.62 21.52
C ALA A 130 12.50 4.43 22.20
N GLY A 131 12.30 5.74 22.31
CA GLY A 131 13.24 6.65 22.98
C GLY A 131 14.57 6.90 22.25
N THR A 132 14.83 6.24 21.12
CA THR A 132 16.05 6.51 20.32
C THR A 132 15.86 7.74 19.43
N PRO A 133 16.93 8.44 18.97
CA PRO A 133 16.78 9.47 17.95
C PRO A 133 16.23 8.90 16.64
N LEU A 134 15.46 9.70 15.88
CA LEU A 134 15.06 9.33 14.52
C LEU A 134 16.32 9.12 13.67
N GLY A 135 16.36 8.04 12.90
CA GLY A 135 17.49 7.71 12.04
C GLY A 135 17.15 6.57 11.11
N ASP A 136 17.90 6.45 10.01
CA ASP A 136 17.66 5.42 9.01
C ASP A 136 17.67 4.01 9.61
N ASN A 137 16.76 3.17 9.13
CA ASN A 137 16.54 1.79 9.57
C ASN A 137 16.21 1.63 11.07
N LYS A 138 15.69 2.69 11.70
CA LYS A 138 15.08 2.63 13.04
C LYS A 138 13.58 2.97 12.98
N PRO A 139 12.78 2.18 12.24
CA PRO A 139 11.36 2.46 12.09
C PRO A 139 10.66 2.41 13.44
N ARG A 140 9.78 3.38 13.62
CA ARG A 140 8.80 3.43 14.70
C ARG A 140 7.64 4.32 14.28
N THR A 141 6.50 4.11 14.89
CA THR A 141 5.30 4.91 14.79
C THR A 141 5.63 6.37 15.12
N GLN A 142 5.27 7.23 14.18
CA GLN A 142 5.39 8.68 14.24
C GLN A 142 3.98 9.23 14.11
N LEU A 143 3.48 9.81 15.20
CA LEU A 143 2.20 10.49 15.20
C LEU A 143 2.41 11.90 14.63
N MET A 144 1.75 12.20 13.51
CA MET A 144 1.99 13.40 12.72
C MET A 144 0.71 14.24 12.56
N GLU A 145 0.91 15.48 12.13
CA GLU A 145 -0.16 16.34 11.61
C GLU A 145 -0.67 15.81 10.27
N GLY A 146 -1.99 15.65 10.19
CA GLY A 146 -2.69 15.42 8.94
C GLY A 146 -3.06 16.73 8.27
N VAL A 147 -2.79 16.82 6.96
CA VAL A 147 -3.08 18.00 6.16
C VAL A 147 -3.89 17.62 4.92
N ASP A 148 -4.82 18.48 4.53
CA ASP A 148 -5.57 18.30 3.28
C ASP A 148 -4.75 18.74 2.05
N ALA A 149 -5.34 18.58 0.86
CA ALA A 149 -4.69 18.95 -0.40
C ALA A 149 -4.35 20.45 -0.52
N THR A 150 -4.91 21.31 0.34
CA THR A 150 -4.62 22.75 0.40
C THR A 150 -3.53 23.09 1.42
N GLY A 151 -3.08 22.11 2.20
CA GLY A 151 -2.14 22.30 3.31
C GLY A 151 -2.81 22.73 4.61
N LYS A 152 -4.14 22.70 4.69
CA LYS A 152 -4.85 22.99 5.93
C LYS A 152 -4.79 21.77 6.85
N ILE A 153 -4.49 22.01 8.12
CA ILE A 153 -4.49 20.96 9.15
C ILE A 153 -5.91 20.41 9.31
N VAL A 154 -6.02 19.09 9.20
CA VAL A 154 -7.25 18.31 9.43
C VAL A 154 -7.33 17.89 10.89
N GLY A 155 -6.20 17.46 11.47
CA GLY A 155 -6.05 17.04 12.87
C GLY A 155 -4.64 16.50 13.14
N HIS A 156 -4.36 16.14 14.39
CA HIS A 156 -3.07 15.55 14.80
C HIS A 156 -3.27 14.13 15.33
N ALA A 157 -2.49 13.14 14.88
CA ALA A 157 -2.67 11.76 15.33
C ALA A 157 -2.40 11.56 16.83
N ALA A 158 -1.53 12.38 17.43
CA ALA A 158 -1.31 12.40 18.89
C ALA A 158 -2.56 12.75 19.70
N ASP A 159 -3.58 13.39 19.13
CA ASP A 159 -4.85 13.64 19.83
C ASP A 159 -5.64 12.33 20.07
N TYR A 160 -5.23 11.25 19.43
CA TYR A 160 -5.81 9.91 19.52
C TYR A 160 -4.89 8.93 20.23
N GLU A 161 -3.86 9.39 20.94
CA GLU A 161 -2.96 8.50 21.68
C GLU A 161 -3.75 7.64 22.69
N GLY A 162 -3.55 6.33 22.63
CA GLY A 162 -4.32 5.35 23.42
C GLY A 162 -5.61 4.86 22.76
N ASP A 163 -6.02 5.41 21.60
CA ASP A 163 -7.07 4.82 20.78
C ASP A 163 -6.59 3.46 20.22
N PRO A 164 -7.42 2.41 20.25
CA PRO A 164 -7.08 1.08 19.74
C PRO A 164 -6.74 1.03 18.23
N ALA A 165 -7.02 2.08 17.46
CA ALA A 165 -6.57 2.21 16.07
C ALA A 165 -5.09 2.64 15.94
N ILE A 166 -4.53 3.31 16.95
CA ILE A 166 -3.11 3.69 16.95
C ILE A 166 -2.28 2.41 17.06
N PRO A 167 -1.21 2.26 16.25
CA PRO A 167 -0.35 1.07 16.33
C PRO A 167 0.12 0.82 17.77
N HIS A 168 -0.04 -0.41 18.22
CA HIS A 168 0.34 -0.88 19.56
C HIS A 168 0.79 -2.35 19.47
N ASP A 169 1.47 -2.85 20.51
CA ASP A 169 2.06 -4.19 20.52
C ASP A 169 2.99 -4.49 19.32
N ASP A 170 3.66 -3.44 18.81
CA ASP A 170 4.47 -3.48 17.58
C ASP A 170 3.68 -3.84 16.30
N ILE A 171 2.36 -3.63 16.29
CA ILE A 171 1.46 -3.98 15.19
C ILE A 171 0.64 -2.77 14.71
N ALA A 172 0.49 -2.66 13.40
CA ALA A 172 -0.51 -1.82 12.76
C ALA A 172 -1.44 -2.70 11.90
N VAL A 173 -2.76 -2.53 12.05
CA VAL A 173 -3.77 -3.14 11.17
C VAL A 173 -4.34 -2.06 10.27
N ILE A 174 -4.17 -2.22 8.97
CA ILE A 174 -4.45 -1.20 7.97
C ILE A 174 -5.56 -1.71 7.05
N PHE A 175 -6.54 -0.86 6.77
CA PHE A 175 -7.57 -1.19 5.79
C PHE A 175 -6.93 -1.33 4.40
N GLY A 176 -7.06 -2.51 3.81
CA GLY A 176 -6.38 -2.95 2.60
C GLY A 176 -6.96 -2.35 1.31
N ARG A 177 -7.52 -1.14 1.34
CA ARG A 177 -8.02 -0.44 0.16
C ARG A 177 -7.33 0.90 0.00
N CYS A 178 -6.72 1.08 -1.16
CA CYS A 178 -6.10 2.34 -1.57
C CYS A 178 -7.17 3.42 -1.80
N PRO A 179 -7.09 4.60 -1.16
CA PRO A 179 -8.05 5.70 -1.37
C PRO A 179 -8.06 6.34 -2.77
N HIS A 180 -7.26 5.86 -3.72
CA HIS A 180 -7.29 6.32 -5.11
C HIS A 180 -8.43 5.68 -5.90
N LEU A 181 -8.31 4.37 -6.14
CA LEU A 181 -9.23 3.57 -6.98
C LEU A 181 -9.42 2.17 -6.38
N CYS A 182 -9.29 2.07 -5.05
CA CYS A 182 -9.68 0.89 -4.26
C CYS A 182 -8.94 -0.41 -4.57
N CYS A 183 -7.78 -0.32 -5.22
CA CYS A 183 -6.86 -1.45 -5.30
C CYS A 183 -6.31 -1.82 -3.92
N ILE A 184 -5.91 -3.08 -3.75
CA ILE A 184 -5.28 -3.57 -2.53
C ILE A 184 -3.77 -3.26 -2.62
N PRO A 185 -3.20 -2.41 -1.75
CA PRO A 185 -1.76 -2.25 -1.68
C PRO A 185 -1.09 -3.53 -1.18
N GLY A 186 0.17 -3.74 -1.54
CA GLY A 186 0.96 -4.87 -1.06
C GLY A 186 2.09 -4.42 -0.15
N TRP A 187 2.37 -5.21 0.90
CA TRP A 187 3.64 -5.14 1.62
C TRP A 187 4.69 -5.91 0.84
N GLN A 188 5.66 -5.19 0.25
CA GLN A 188 6.83 -5.76 -0.42
C GLN A 188 6.57 -6.87 -1.47
N LEU A 189 5.34 -6.94 -2.02
CA LEU A 189 4.96 -7.95 -3.04
C LEU A 189 5.56 -7.67 -4.44
N VAL A 190 6.10 -6.46 -4.64
CA VAL A 190 6.73 -6.04 -5.90
C VAL A 190 8.09 -5.51 -5.55
N SER A 191 9.17 -6.15 -6.01
CA SER A 191 10.53 -5.68 -5.76
C SER A 191 10.83 -4.38 -6.52
N ASN A 192 10.99 -3.28 -5.80
CA ASN A 192 11.37 -1.97 -6.32
C ASN A 192 11.99 -1.11 -5.19
N ASN A 193 12.42 0.10 -5.51
CA ASN A 193 13.09 0.98 -4.52
C ASN A 193 12.17 1.40 -3.35
N PHE A 194 10.85 1.42 -3.56
CA PHE A 194 9.83 1.75 -2.56
C PHE A 194 9.32 0.53 -1.80
N THR A 195 9.87 -0.66 -2.04
CA THR A 195 9.60 -1.90 -1.30
C THR A 195 10.87 -2.53 -0.75
N ALA A 196 12.02 -1.88 -0.93
CA ALA A 196 13.30 -2.35 -0.42
C ALA A 196 13.31 -2.41 1.12
N ASP A 197 14.15 -3.28 1.68
CA ASP A 197 14.37 -3.37 3.12
C ASP A 197 15.28 -2.24 3.62
N ASN A 198 14.75 -1.01 3.56
CA ASN A 198 15.33 0.16 4.18
C ASN A 198 14.23 1.15 4.58
N TRP A 199 14.50 1.97 5.58
CA TRP A 199 13.51 2.93 6.09
C TRP A 199 14.16 4.27 6.42
N THR A 200 13.40 5.33 6.15
CA THR A 200 13.75 6.72 6.45
C THR A 200 12.58 7.37 7.18
N ALA A 201 12.88 8.18 8.19
CA ALA A 201 11.89 8.83 9.04
C ALA A 201 11.02 9.87 8.32
N GLY A 202 9.91 10.27 8.97
CA GLY A 202 9.05 11.36 8.55
C GLY A 202 7.94 11.02 7.56
N GLY A 203 7.71 9.74 7.25
CA GLY A 203 6.64 9.34 6.33
C GLY A 203 6.80 9.87 4.91
N THR A 204 8.04 10.16 4.52
CA THR A 204 8.37 10.70 3.20
C THR A 204 8.40 9.59 2.16
N ASP A 205 8.48 9.98 0.88
CA ASP A 205 8.67 9.07 -0.24
C ASP A 205 10.07 8.42 -0.28
N SER A 206 10.95 8.80 0.65
CA SER A 206 12.28 8.20 0.81
C SER A 206 12.20 6.88 1.58
N GLY A 207 13.15 6.00 1.31
CA GLY A 207 13.17 4.65 1.86
C GLY A 207 12.20 3.69 1.15
N GLY A 208 12.34 2.41 1.49
CA GLY A 208 11.75 1.30 0.76
C GLY A 208 10.72 0.50 1.54
N SER A 209 10.62 0.60 2.85
CA SER A 209 9.61 -0.16 3.60
C SER A 209 8.23 0.51 3.53
N LYS A 210 7.67 0.63 2.32
CA LYS A 210 6.35 1.19 2.05
C LYS A 210 5.37 0.12 1.60
N LEU A 211 4.10 0.41 1.84
CA LEU A 211 3.00 -0.26 1.19
C LEU A 211 2.85 0.28 -0.23
N PHE A 212 2.89 -0.60 -1.22
CA PHE A 212 2.89 -0.23 -2.63
C PHE A 212 1.59 -0.65 -3.32
N CYS A 213 0.84 0.32 -3.83
CA CYS A 213 -0.35 0.09 -4.63
C CYS A 213 0.02 0.02 -6.11
N ILE A 214 0.13 -1.19 -6.65
CA ILE A 214 0.60 -1.45 -8.03
C ILE A 214 -0.23 -0.77 -9.12
N CYS A 215 -1.53 -0.54 -8.89
CA CYS A 215 -2.42 0.01 -9.92
C CYS A 215 -1.95 1.36 -10.48
N HIS A 216 -1.49 2.26 -9.60
CA HIS A 216 -1.09 3.61 -9.99
C HIS A 216 0.09 4.12 -9.15
N SER A 217 0.88 3.21 -8.59
CA SER A 217 2.11 3.50 -7.83
C SER A 217 1.90 4.48 -6.66
N SER A 218 0.79 4.34 -5.92
CA SER A 218 0.64 5.02 -4.63
C SER A 218 1.44 4.31 -3.55
N ARG A 219 2.10 5.07 -2.68
CA ARG A 219 2.97 4.57 -1.61
C ARG A 219 2.52 5.12 -0.29
N PHE A 220 2.50 4.25 0.72
CA PHE A 220 2.08 4.61 2.06
C PHE A 220 3.13 4.14 3.05
N ASP A 221 3.47 5.00 4.01
CA ASP A 221 4.41 4.66 5.07
C ASP A 221 3.62 4.19 6.30
N PRO A 222 3.65 2.89 6.67
CA PRO A 222 2.86 2.40 7.79
C PRO A 222 3.37 2.92 9.15
N THR A 223 4.56 3.50 9.20
CA THR A 223 5.14 4.07 10.43
C THR A 223 4.76 5.52 10.67
N ALA A 224 4.14 6.19 9.70
CA ALA A 224 3.69 7.57 9.85
C ALA A 224 2.17 7.58 9.92
N VAL A 225 1.62 8.02 11.05
CA VAL A 225 0.18 8.00 11.32
C VAL A 225 -0.32 9.43 11.37
N GLU A 226 -1.42 9.70 10.67
CA GLU A 226 -1.99 11.04 10.54
C GLU A 226 -3.52 10.99 10.50
N VAL A 227 -4.15 12.13 10.81
CA VAL A 227 -5.60 12.29 10.65
C VAL A 227 -5.91 12.66 9.20
N ASN A 228 -6.64 11.80 8.52
CA ASN A 228 -7.07 12.00 7.15
C ASN A 228 -8.56 12.36 7.09
N GLN A 229 -9.00 12.86 5.94
CA GLN A 229 -10.40 13.13 5.69
C GLN A 229 -10.83 12.54 4.35
N THR A 230 -11.96 11.84 4.33
CA THR A 230 -12.58 11.36 3.10
C THR A 230 -13.16 12.53 2.30
N SER A 231 -13.47 12.30 1.02
CA SER A 231 -14.19 13.27 0.18
C SER A 231 -15.58 13.63 0.71
N LYS A 232 -16.17 12.76 1.55
CA LYS A 232 -17.45 12.95 2.22
C LYS A 232 -17.34 13.72 3.56
N GLY A 233 -16.12 14.12 3.97
CA GLY A 233 -15.89 14.88 5.20
C GLY A 233 -15.69 14.05 6.46
N ILE A 234 -15.65 12.72 6.36
CA ILE A 234 -15.40 11.83 7.50
C ILE A 234 -13.90 11.88 7.81
N GLN A 235 -13.55 12.27 9.05
CA GLN A 235 -12.18 12.21 9.55
C GLN A 235 -11.88 10.82 10.11
N TYR A 236 -10.67 10.34 9.88
CA TYR A 236 -10.21 9.03 10.33
C TYR A 236 -8.72 9.03 10.59
N ILE A 237 -8.25 8.11 11.42
CA ILE A 237 -6.82 7.88 11.60
C ILE A 237 -6.35 6.92 10.51
N GLY A 238 -5.29 7.28 9.81
CA GLY A 238 -4.71 6.46 8.76
C GLY A 238 -3.20 6.54 8.72
N ILE A 239 -2.61 5.68 7.91
CA ILE A 239 -1.18 5.79 7.61
C ILE A 239 -0.96 6.92 6.60
N ARG A 240 0.24 7.50 6.58
CA ARG A 240 0.56 8.63 5.72
C ARG A 240 0.76 8.18 4.28
N LYS A 241 0.22 8.98 3.36
CA LYS A 241 0.61 8.87 1.95
C LYS A 241 2.03 9.43 1.75
N ALA A 242 2.96 8.55 1.43
CA ALA A 242 4.34 8.91 1.10
C ALA A 242 4.47 9.45 -0.33
N GLY A 243 3.70 8.90 -1.29
CA GLY A 243 3.77 9.33 -2.69
C GLY A 243 2.67 8.76 -3.59
N GLY A 244 2.61 9.27 -4.82
CA GLY A 244 1.67 8.84 -5.86
C GLY A 244 0.29 9.52 -5.82
N PRO A 245 -0.66 9.06 -6.65
CA PRO A 245 -1.90 9.77 -6.97
C PRO A 245 -3.02 9.63 -5.93
N ALA A 246 -2.91 8.73 -4.94
CA ALA A 246 -3.91 8.68 -3.88
C ALA A 246 -4.06 10.06 -3.21
N PRO A 247 -5.28 10.48 -2.83
CA PRO A 247 -5.48 11.78 -2.18
C PRO A 247 -4.96 11.77 -0.74
N VAL A 248 -5.12 10.65 -0.04
CA VAL A 248 -4.80 10.41 1.38
C VAL A 248 -4.32 8.96 1.54
N GLY A 249 -3.83 8.59 2.73
CA GLY A 249 -3.46 7.20 3.02
C GLY A 249 -4.61 6.35 3.57
N PRO A 250 -4.51 5.01 3.51
CA PRO A 250 -5.55 4.12 4.02
C PRO A 250 -5.79 4.27 5.52
N ALA A 251 -7.03 4.01 5.94
CA ALA A 251 -7.43 4.03 7.35
C ALA A 251 -6.76 2.91 8.16
N LEU A 252 -6.55 3.16 9.45
CA LEU A 252 -6.21 2.13 10.42
C LEU A 252 -7.49 1.44 10.92
N ILE A 253 -7.33 0.17 11.31
CA ILE A 253 -8.38 -0.65 11.89
C ILE A 253 -8.05 -0.86 13.37
N PRO A 254 -8.96 -0.51 14.29
CA PRO A 254 -8.79 -0.79 15.70
C PRO A 254 -8.70 -2.29 15.96
N PHE A 255 -7.85 -2.71 16.90
CA PHE A 255 -7.66 -4.14 17.17
C PHE A 255 -7.33 -4.42 18.64
N ASP A 256 -7.34 -5.70 18.98
CA ASP A 256 -6.82 -6.27 20.22
C ASP A 256 -5.85 -7.40 19.91
N ILE A 257 -4.95 -7.67 20.86
CA ILE A 257 -4.13 -8.88 20.87
C ILE A 257 -4.70 -9.84 21.91
N GLU A 258 -5.28 -10.95 21.44
CA GLU A 258 -5.77 -12.04 22.28
C GLU A 258 -4.73 -13.18 22.29
N GLY A 259 -3.85 -13.14 23.29
CA GLY A 259 -2.70 -14.05 23.37
C GLY A 259 -1.68 -13.73 22.28
N ASP A 260 -1.73 -14.45 21.17
CA ASP A 260 -0.87 -14.25 19.99
C ASP A 260 -1.69 -13.93 18.73
N THR A 261 -3.02 -13.82 18.86
CA THR A 261 -3.94 -13.60 17.75
C THR A 261 -4.31 -12.12 17.64
N ILE A 262 -4.32 -11.62 16.41
CA ILE A 262 -4.77 -10.26 16.09
C ILE A 262 -6.29 -10.31 15.84
N VAL A 263 -7.05 -9.59 16.65
CA VAL A 263 -8.52 -9.53 16.57
C VAL A 263 -8.93 -8.10 16.23
N GLY A 264 -9.47 -7.89 15.03
CA GLY A 264 -9.92 -6.56 14.62
C GLY A 264 -11.25 -6.20 15.28
N ARG A 265 -11.42 -4.94 15.67
CA ARG A 265 -12.65 -4.43 16.27
C ARG A 265 -13.54 -3.74 15.24
N THR A 266 -14.84 -3.79 15.46
CA THR A 266 -15.83 -3.16 14.58
C THR A 266 -16.11 -1.70 14.92
N ASP A 267 -15.25 -1.05 15.72
CA ASP A 267 -15.30 0.39 15.91
C ASP A 267 -14.95 1.10 14.59
N TYR A 268 -15.58 2.25 14.36
CA TYR A 268 -15.31 3.14 13.24
C TYR A 268 -15.46 2.53 11.83
N LEU A 269 -16.42 1.61 11.61
CA LEU A 269 -16.68 1.03 10.27
C LEU A 269 -16.94 2.10 9.20
N GLU A 270 -17.45 3.27 9.59
CA GLU A 270 -17.66 4.43 8.72
C GLU A 270 -16.37 5.01 8.13
N TRP A 271 -15.19 4.71 8.68
CA TRP A 271 -13.91 5.14 8.10
C TRP A 271 -13.60 4.44 6.77
N TYR A 272 -14.21 3.29 6.52
CA TYR A 272 -13.89 2.42 5.39
C TYR A 272 -14.77 2.67 4.14
N THR A 273 -15.58 3.73 4.15
CA THR A 273 -16.58 4.04 3.10
C THR A 273 -16.05 4.91 1.95
N TYR A 274 -14.72 5.01 1.80
CA TYR A 274 -14.11 5.76 0.70
C TYR A 274 -13.99 4.94 -0.59
N CYS A 275 -14.49 3.69 -0.58
CA CYS A 275 -14.44 2.74 -1.68
C CYS A 275 -15.81 2.25 -2.15
N ASP A 276 -16.85 3.05 -1.90
CA ASP A 276 -18.24 2.79 -2.33
C ASP A 276 -18.48 3.15 -3.80
#